data_AF-A0A1H6D3R4-F1
#
_entry.id   AF-A0A1H6D3R4-F1
#
_cell.length_a   1.000
_cell.length_b   1.000
_cell.length_c   1.000
_cell.angle_alpha   90.00
_cell.angle_beta   90.00
_cell.angle_gamma   90.00
#
_symmetry.space_group_name_H-M   'P 1'
#
loop_
_entity.id
_entity.type
_entity.pdbx_description
1 polymer ?
#
loop_
_entity_poly.entity_id
_entity_poly.type
_entity_poly.pdbx_seq_one_letter_code
_entity_poly.pdbx_strand_id
1 'polypeptide(L)'
;MTTLDDRLAPPSSPAVPDTARLRVVLLLDVLDGRQQQFLQAYEQIRHQVAAVPGHVSDQLCQSLGNSSQWLITSEWESSEPFLEWVESAEHRKMVEPLHGCVRDTRSLRFLIARETPEQGTTKPAAAARRSAPGTAFDPVPTPPLCSGGVVRHAITFTVKPGSEEPVAKLLADYSAPQAQVDDTTRLLRTSLFMHGNRVVRAVEVEGDLGNALRHVASQPEVRAVEQAINPYLEEERDLTDSASARAFFARAALPAIGHESAQAGTPAAAGEKLARHAFFYPVRPGRGGDVVRLLRTLDAEAIADPAHPLAAATVFQREDTVVRVVDVRERPDGMPAAPVQQDGPAGVLRELLVPGEPADPAGLGHGGHPMTPVTDRSSR
;
A
#
# COMPACT_ATOMS: atom_id res chain seq x y z
N MET A 1 50.85 25.86 -16.10
CA MET A 1 49.41 26.08 -16.39
C MET A 1 48.91 24.86 -17.11
N THR A 2 48.23 23.94 -16.41
CA THR A 2 46.90 23.38 -16.77
C THR A 2 46.39 22.71 -15.49
N THR A 3 45.24 23.16 -15.02
CA THR A 3 44.59 22.81 -13.75
C THR A 3 43.92 21.44 -13.82
N LEU A 4 44.17 20.59 -12.81
CA LEU A 4 43.27 19.50 -12.42
C LEU A 4 42.00 20.13 -11.83
N ASP A 5 40.84 19.83 -12.41
CA ASP A 5 39.55 20.01 -11.74
C ASP A 5 38.52 19.08 -12.39
N ASP A 6 38.71 17.78 -12.18
CA ASP A 6 37.76 16.74 -12.60
C ASP A 6 36.70 16.63 -11.50
N ARG A 7 35.67 17.47 -11.62
CA ARG A 7 34.52 17.46 -10.70
C ARG A 7 33.77 16.14 -10.88
N LEU A 8 33.83 15.30 -9.84
CA LEU A 8 32.96 14.15 -9.62
C LEU A 8 31.50 14.53 -9.88
N ALA A 9 30.97 14.12 -11.02
CA ALA A 9 29.53 13.96 -11.18
C ALA A 9 29.09 12.84 -10.23
N PRO A 10 28.03 13.03 -9.41
CA PRO A 10 27.48 11.94 -8.63
C PRO A 10 26.99 10.84 -9.59
N PRO A 11 27.13 9.55 -9.24
CA PRO A 11 26.61 8.48 -10.07
C PRO A 11 25.11 8.69 -10.26
N SER A 12 24.70 8.89 -11.51
CA SER A 12 23.29 8.88 -11.88
C SER A 12 22.69 7.57 -11.40
N SER A 13 21.77 7.64 -10.43
CA SER A 13 21.01 6.48 -9.96
C SER A 13 20.48 5.70 -11.16
N PRO A 14 20.72 4.37 -11.23
CA PRO A 14 20.12 3.58 -12.28
C PRO A 14 18.60 3.69 -12.14
N ALA A 15 17.92 4.00 -13.25
CA ALA A 15 16.47 3.92 -13.35
C ALA A 15 16.01 2.57 -12.76
N VAL A 16 15.15 2.63 -11.75
CA VAL A 16 14.57 1.45 -11.11
C VAL A 16 13.80 0.67 -12.19
N PRO A 17 14.14 -0.58 -12.50
CA PRO A 17 13.33 -1.36 -13.41
C PRO A 17 11.99 -1.68 -12.74
N ASP A 18 10.93 -1.08 -13.25
CA ASP A 18 9.55 -1.15 -12.72
C ASP A 18 8.85 -2.48 -13.07
N THR A 19 9.58 -3.60 -13.15
CA THR A 19 9.11 -4.85 -13.77
C THR A 19 9.51 -6.10 -12.97
N ALA A 20 9.35 -6.08 -11.65
CA ALA A 20 9.56 -7.29 -10.86
C ALA A 20 8.32 -8.19 -10.99
N ARG A 21 8.48 -9.37 -11.62
CA ARG A 21 7.40 -10.36 -11.75
C ARG A 21 6.84 -10.74 -10.37
N LEU A 22 5.53 -10.89 -10.29
CA LEU A 22 4.81 -11.25 -9.07
C LEU A 22 4.45 -12.73 -9.08
N ARG A 23 4.74 -13.43 -7.99
CA ARG A 23 4.23 -14.77 -7.69
C ARG A 23 3.17 -14.67 -6.60
N VAL A 24 1.97 -15.13 -6.91
CA VAL A 24 0.88 -15.29 -5.95
C VAL A 24 0.73 -16.76 -5.62
N VAL A 25 0.59 -17.06 -4.33
CA VAL A 25 0.44 -18.41 -3.78
C VAL A 25 -0.85 -18.40 -2.99
N LEU A 26 -1.89 -19.08 -3.51
CA LEU A 26 -3.18 -19.22 -2.85
C LEU A 26 -3.29 -20.62 -2.26
N LEU A 27 -3.19 -20.70 -0.94
CA LEU A 27 -3.40 -21.93 -0.18
C LEU A 27 -4.89 -22.06 0.13
N LEU A 28 -5.43 -23.26 -0.10
CA LEU A 28 -6.85 -23.57 -0.01
C LEU A 28 -7.05 -24.81 0.86
N ASP A 29 -7.99 -24.75 1.79
CA ASP A 29 -8.50 -25.94 2.48
C ASP A 29 -9.89 -26.28 1.95
N VAL A 30 -9.97 -27.29 1.09
CA VAL A 30 -11.20 -27.73 0.41
C VAL A 30 -12.03 -28.59 1.35
N LEU A 31 -13.32 -28.27 1.48
CA LEU A 31 -14.26 -29.00 2.32
C LEU A 31 -14.40 -30.47 1.87
N ASP A 32 -14.53 -31.37 2.85
CA ASP A 32 -14.78 -32.79 2.59
C ASP A 32 -16.00 -32.99 1.69
N GLY A 33 -15.86 -33.86 0.68
CA GLY A 33 -16.92 -34.12 -0.30
C GLY A 33 -17.16 -33.01 -1.33
N ARG A 34 -16.47 -31.85 -1.23
CA ARG A 34 -16.59 -30.73 -2.19
C ARG A 34 -15.47 -30.70 -3.25
N GLN A 35 -14.53 -31.63 -3.21
CA GLN A 35 -13.38 -31.68 -4.13
C GLN A 35 -13.77 -31.62 -5.61
N GLN A 36 -14.79 -32.39 -6.04
CA GLN A 36 -15.19 -32.40 -7.45
C GLN A 36 -15.80 -31.06 -7.89
N GLN A 37 -16.55 -30.42 -7.01
CA GLN A 37 -17.14 -29.10 -7.25
C GLN A 37 -16.06 -28.02 -7.31
N PHE A 38 -15.07 -28.10 -6.41
CA PHE A 38 -13.88 -27.25 -6.45
C PHE A 38 -13.13 -27.37 -7.79
N LEU A 39 -12.87 -28.58 -8.26
CA LEU A 39 -12.18 -28.81 -9.54
C LEU A 39 -12.98 -28.28 -10.73
N GLN A 40 -14.29 -28.49 -10.75
CA GLN A 40 -15.16 -27.93 -11.80
C GLN A 40 -15.18 -26.40 -11.79
N ALA A 41 -15.28 -25.80 -10.59
CA ALA A 41 -15.20 -24.36 -10.43
C ALA A 41 -13.83 -23.82 -10.90
N TYR A 42 -12.73 -24.47 -10.53
CA TYR A 42 -11.39 -24.09 -10.98
C TYR A 42 -11.24 -24.16 -12.51
N GLU A 43 -11.73 -25.24 -13.14
CA GLU A 43 -11.64 -25.41 -14.59
C GLU A 43 -12.44 -24.34 -15.35
N GLN A 44 -13.55 -23.87 -14.78
CA GLN A 44 -14.33 -22.77 -15.36
C GLN A 44 -13.59 -21.44 -15.32
N ILE A 45 -12.84 -21.17 -14.25
CA ILE A 45 -12.22 -19.86 -14.03
C ILE A 45 -10.82 -19.76 -14.64
N ARG A 46 -10.04 -20.85 -14.71
CA ARG A 46 -8.62 -20.81 -15.10
C ARG A 46 -8.37 -20.18 -16.46
N HIS A 47 -9.29 -20.38 -17.42
CA HIS A 47 -9.17 -19.80 -18.75
C HIS A 47 -9.51 -18.31 -18.79
N GLN A 48 -10.37 -17.87 -17.86
CA GLN A 48 -10.73 -16.46 -17.73
C GLN A 48 -9.58 -15.69 -17.06
N VAL A 49 -8.95 -16.27 -16.03
CA VAL A 49 -7.75 -15.70 -15.39
C VAL A 49 -6.59 -15.62 -16.39
N ALA A 50 -6.38 -16.67 -17.19
CA ALA A 50 -5.35 -16.68 -18.22
C ALA A 50 -5.53 -15.63 -19.32
N ALA A 51 -6.73 -15.03 -19.44
CA ALA A 51 -7.00 -13.96 -20.39
C ALA A 51 -6.80 -12.55 -19.79
N VAL A 52 -6.50 -12.44 -18.49
CA VAL A 52 -6.29 -11.15 -17.84
C VAL A 52 -4.94 -10.56 -18.28
N PRO A 53 -4.89 -9.28 -18.71
CA PRO A 53 -3.64 -8.62 -19.05
C PRO A 53 -2.60 -8.72 -17.94
N GLY A 54 -1.35 -9.05 -18.29
CA GLY A 54 -0.25 -9.21 -17.35
C GLY A 54 -0.21 -10.56 -16.61
N HIS A 55 -1.16 -11.47 -16.82
CA HIS A 55 -1.07 -12.85 -16.35
C HIS A 55 -0.07 -13.65 -17.19
N VAL A 56 0.76 -14.48 -16.53
CA VAL A 56 1.79 -15.30 -17.18
C VAL A 56 1.44 -16.78 -17.10
N SER A 57 1.10 -17.30 -15.92
CA SER A 57 0.76 -18.72 -15.75
C SER A 57 0.01 -19.00 -14.46
N ASP A 58 -0.77 -20.09 -14.44
CA ASP A 58 -1.36 -20.68 -13.25
C ASP A 58 -1.03 -22.18 -13.15
N GLN A 59 -0.82 -22.66 -11.92
CA GLN A 59 -0.71 -24.08 -11.60
C GLN A 59 -1.60 -24.40 -10.41
N LEU A 60 -2.45 -25.42 -10.56
CA LEU A 60 -3.17 -26.03 -9.45
C LEU A 60 -2.41 -27.25 -8.95
N CYS A 61 -2.11 -27.27 -7.67
CA CYS A 61 -1.41 -28.34 -6.99
C CYS A 61 -2.29 -28.87 -5.85
N GLN A 62 -2.24 -30.18 -5.63
CA GLN A 62 -2.78 -30.81 -4.43
C GLN A 62 -1.62 -31.22 -3.52
N SER A 63 -1.78 -31.05 -2.21
CA SER A 63 -0.80 -31.53 -1.24
C SER A 63 -0.70 -33.06 -1.31
N LEU A 64 0.54 -33.57 -1.30
CA LEU A 64 0.81 -35.01 -1.27
C LEU A 64 0.37 -35.64 0.07
N GLY A 65 0.46 -34.88 1.17
CA GLY A 65 0.22 -35.37 2.52
C GLY A 65 -1.19 -35.12 3.05
N ASN A 66 -2.00 -34.31 2.36
CA ASN A 66 -3.37 -34.00 2.77
C ASN A 66 -4.25 -33.68 1.56
N SER A 67 -5.26 -34.50 1.30
CA SER A 67 -6.17 -34.34 0.15
C SER A 67 -7.07 -33.11 0.22
N SER A 68 -7.29 -32.54 1.40
CA SER A 68 -8.04 -31.29 1.56
C SER A 68 -7.21 -30.05 1.23
N GLN A 69 -5.88 -30.15 1.22
CA GLN A 69 -4.99 -29.01 1.01
C GLN A 69 -4.62 -28.86 -0.46
N TRP A 70 -4.90 -27.68 -0.99
CA TRP A 70 -4.60 -27.30 -2.37
C TRP A 70 -3.81 -26.00 -2.40
N LEU A 71 -3.07 -25.81 -3.49
CA LEU A 71 -2.27 -24.63 -3.77
C LEU A 71 -2.54 -24.21 -5.21
N ILE A 72 -2.89 -22.94 -5.43
CA ILE A 72 -2.79 -22.31 -6.74
C ILE A 72 -1.58 -21.39 -6.73
N THR A 73 -0.63 -21.60 -7.64
CA THR A 73 0.42 -20.62 -7.90
C THR A 73 0.09 -19.85 -9.17
N SER A 74 0.12 -18.53 -9.10
CA SER A 74 -0.14 -17.63 -10.22
C SER A 74 1.04 -16.70 -10.43
N GLU A 75 1.47 -16.51 -11.67
CA GLU A 75 2.55 -15.60 -12.03
C GLU A 75 2.04 -14.45 -12.89
N TRP A 76 2.55 -13.25 -12.62
CA TRP A 76 2.19 -12.01 -13.30
C TRP A 76 3.45 -11.23 -13.68
N GLU A 77 3.35 -10.48 -14.78
CA GLU A 77 4.44 -9.66 -15.33
C GLU A 77 4.92 -8.58 -14.33
N SER A 78 4.01 -8.05 -13.52
CA SER A 78 4.29 -7.13 -12.41
C SER A 78 3.16 -7.19 -11.37
N SER A 79 3.29 -6.42 -10.27
CA SER A 79 2.25 -6.38 -9.23
C SER A 79 1.01 -5.59 -9.61
N GLU A 80 1.12 -4.59 -10.48
CA GLU A 80 0.04 -3.65 -10.80
C GLU A 80 -1.15 -4.34 -11.49
N PRO A 81 -0.99 -5.12 -12.59
CA PRO A 81 -2.13 -5.79 -13.25
C PRO A 81 -2.86 -6.77 -12.33
N PHE A 82 -2.11 -7.46 -11.45
CA PHE A 82 -2.71 -8.34 -10.45
C PHE A 82 -3.53 -7.56 -9.42
N LEU A 83 -3.00 -6.45 -8.89
CA LEU A 83 -3.70 -5.65 -7.89
C LEU A 83 -4.97 -5.02 -8.47
N GLU A 84 -4.92 -4.50 -9.69
CA GLU A 84 -6.11 -4.00 -10.40
C GLU A 84 -7.15 -5.10 -10.59
N TRP A 85 -6.73 -6.27 -11.09
CA TRP A 85 -7.63 -7.39 -11.32
C TRP A 85 -8.24 -7.93 -10.02
N VAL A 86 -7.44 -8.18 -8.98
CA VAL A 86 -7.93 -8.76 -7.71
C VAL A 86 -8.91 -7.81 -7.00
N GLU A 87 -8.81 -6.51 -7.27
CA GLU A 87 -9.71 -5.47 -6.75
C GLU A 87 -10.99 -5.29 -7.58
N SER A 88 -11.01 -5.79 -8.82
CA SER A 88 -12.13 -5.63 -9.76
C SER A 88 -13.41 -6.38 -9.34
N ALA A 89 -14.56 -5.89 -9.82
CA ALA A 89 -15.85 -6.59 -9.68
C ALA A 89 -15.89 -7.89 -10.49
N GLU A 90 -15.18 -7.94 -11.61
CA GLU A 90 -15.10 -9.10 -12.50
C GLU A 90 -14.44 -10.28 -11.80
N HIS A 91 -13.30 -10.05 -11.14
CA HIS A 91 -12.66 -11.07 -10.32
C HIS A 91 -13.58 -11.58 -9.20
N ARG A 92 -14.30 -10.70 -8.50
CA ARG A 92 -15.24 -11.11 -7.44
C ARG A 92 -16.29 -12.10 -7.95
N LYS A 93 -16.90 -11.80 -9.09
CA LYS A 93 -17.87 -12.68 -9.75
C LYS A 93 -17.22 -13.97 -10.23
N MET A 94 -16.00 -13.87 -10.77
CA MET A 94 -15.25 -15.00 -11.30
C MET A 94 -14.92 -16.03 -10.22
N VAL A 95 -14.47 -15.60 -9.04
CA VAL A 95 -14.05 -16.53 -7.96
C VAL A 95 -15.18 -16.99 -7.05
N GLU A 96 -16.40 -16.46 -7.23
CA GLU A 96 -17.60 -16.83 -6.46
C GLU A 96 -17.83 -18.35 -6.37
N PRO A 97 -17.70 -19.14 -7.46
CA PRO A 97 -17.92 -20.58 -7.41
C PRO A 97 -16.95 -21.35 -6.49
N LEU A 98 -15.76 -20.78 -6.20
CA LEU A 98 -14.79 -21.40 -5.31
C LEU A 98 -15.17 -21.25 -3.83
N HIS A 99 -15.85 -20.16 -3.44
CA HIS A 99 -16.13 -19.85 -2.04
C HIS A 99 -16.97 -20.95 -1.36
N GLY A 100 -17.91 -21.56 -2.07
CA GLY A 100 -18.74 -22.65 -1.52
C GLY A 100 -18.01 -23.98 -1.31
N CYS A 101 -16.77 -24.10 -1.78
CA CYS A 101 -16.00 -25.34 -1.72
C CYS A 101 -14.86 -25.31 -0.69
N VAL A 102 -14.50 -24.13 -0.16
CA VAL A 102 -13.31 -23.95 0.67
C VAL A 102 -13.68 -23.48 2.07
N ARG A 103 -13.01 -24.05 3.08
CA ARG A 103 -13.15 -23.64 4.49
C ARG A 103 -12.37 -22.36 4.76
N ASP A 104 -11.14 -22.30 4.25
CA ASP A 104 -10.22 -21.20 4.45
C ASP A 104 -9.38 -20.97 3.19
N THR A 105 -8.94 -19.73 3.01
CA THR A 105 -8.06 -19.30 1.93
C THR A 105 -6.99 -18.38 2.44
N ARG A 106 -5.74 -18.69 2.13
CA ARG A 106 -4.59 -17.83 2.43
C ARG A 106 -3.87 -17.44 1.16
N SER A 107 -3.96 -16.15 0.81
CA SER A 107 -3.26 -15.58 -0.33
C SER A 107 -1.94 -14.95 0.12
N LEU A 108 -0.84 -15.42 -0.44
CA LEU A 108 0.52 -14.92 -0.23
C LEU A 108 1.05 -14.33 -1.54
N ARG A 109 1.91 -13.32 -1.42
CA ARG A 109 2.43 -12.55 -2.56
C ARG A 109 3.93 -12.38 -2.43
N PHE A 110 4.66 -12.66 -3.49
CA PHE A 110 6.12 -12.66 -3.52
C PHE A 110 6.61 -12.00 -4.80
N LEU A 111 7.62 -11.13 -4.69
CA LEU A 111 8.38 -10.74 -5.88
C LEU A 111 9.29 -11.89 -6.26
N ILE A 112 9.35 -12.22 -7.55
CA ILE A 112 10.28 -13.23 -8.07
C ILE A 112 11.67 -12.60 -8.06
N ALA A 113 12.46 -12.90 -7.02
CA ALA A 113 13.80 -12.36 -6.89
C ALA A 113 14.76 -12.95 -7.94
N ARG A 114 14.71 -14.27 -8.16
CA ARG A 114 15.54 -14.99 -9.14
C ARG A 114 14.75 -16.17 -9.71
N GLU A 115 15.09 -16.55 -10.93
CA GLU A 115 14.56 -17.74 -11.58
C GLU A 115 15.71 -18.50 -12.23
N THR A 116 15.64 -19.83 -12.20
CA THR A 116 16.54 -20.67 -12.99
C THR A 116 15.82 -20.99 -14.30
N PRO A 117 16.34 -20.60 -15.47
CA PRO A 117 15.69 -20.91 -16.74
C PRO A 117 15.63 -22.42 -16.94
N GLU A 118 14.54 -22.92 -17.55
CA GLU A 118 14.44 -24.32 -17.92
C GLU A 118 15.56 -24.69 -18.92
N GLN A 119 16.19 -25.84 -18.69
CA GLN A 119 17.17 -26.40 -19.63
C GLN A 119 16.46 -26.81 -20.93
N GLY A 120 16.44 -25.94 -21.93
CA GLY A 120 15.90 -26.28 -23.26
C GLY A 120 15.46 -25.11 -24.15
N THR A 121 15.25 -23.91 -23.60
CA THR A 121 14.81 -22.73 -24.38
C THR A 121 15.95 -21.74 -24.64
N THR A 122 17.05 -22.20 -25.24
CA THR A 122 18.08 -21.29 -25.78
C THR A 122 17.77 -20.92 -27.23
N LYS A 123 17.33 -19.68 -27.48
CA LYS A 123 17.89 -18.91 -28.59
C LYS A 123 19.15 -18.21 -28.06
N PRO A 124 20.31 -18.31 -28.72
CA PRO A 124 21.53 -17.69 -28.21
C PRO A 124 21.44 -16.17 -28.38
N ALA A 125 21.10 -15.44 -27.32
CA ALA A 125 21.29 -14.01 -27.27
C ALA A 125 22.75 -13.73 -26.87
N ALA A 126 23.52 -13.30 -27.86
CA ALA A 126 24.89 -12.83 -27.71
C ALA A 126 24.93 -11.58 -26.82
N ALA A 127 25.13 -11.76 -25.51
CA ALA A 127 25.69 -10.74 -24.62
C ALA A 127 26.16 -11.38 -23.31
N ALA A 128 27.00 -12.40 -23.40
CA ALA A 128 27.86 -12.78 -22.28
C ALA A 128 28.87 -11.64 -22.04
N ARG A 129 28.44 -10.58 -21.37
CA ARG A 129 29.36 -9.65 -20.73
C ARG A 129 30.06 -10.45 -19.63
N ARG A 130 31.35 -10.70 -19.86
CA ARG A 130 32.26 -11.28 -18.87
C ARG A 130 32.21 -10.43 -17.59
N SER A 131 31.47 -10.86 -16.58
CA SER A 131 31.65 -10.42 -15.21
C SER A 131 32.81 -11.22 -14.61
N ALA A 132 33.83 -10.50 -14.15
CA ALA A 132 34.96 -11.06 -13.41
C ALA A 132 34.46 -11.73 -12.11
N PRO A 133 35.20 -12.69 -11.54
CA PRO A 133 34.82 -13.31 -10.27
C PRO A 133 35.03 -12.28 -9.15
N GLY A 134 33.93 -11.69 -8.70
CA GLY A 134 33.88 -10.74 -7.59
C GLY A 134 32.50 -10.80 -6.94
N THR A 135 32.52 -11.24 -5.68
CA THR A 135 31.48 -11.38 -4.64
C THR A 135 30.42 -10.26 -4.52
N ALA A 136 29.70 -9.93 -5.58
CA ALA A 136 28.48 -9.13 -5.51
C ALA A 136 27.32 -9.99 -5.99
N PHE A 137 26.50 -10.48 -5.05
CA PHE A 137 25.19 -11.02 -5.39
C PHE A 137 24.37 -9.90 -6.03
N ASP A 138 23.68 -10.18 -7.13
CA ASP A 138 22.72 -9.24 -7.70
C ASP A 138 21.73 -8.78 -6.60
N PRO A 139 21.35 -7.49 -6.54
CA PRO A 139 20.48 -6.98 -5.49
C PRO A 139 19.09 -7.66 -5.51
N VAL A 140 18.58 -8.01 -4.33
CA VAL A 140 17.21 -8.56 -4.16
C VAL A 140 16.20 -7.45 -4.40
N PRO A 141 15.13 -7.68 -5.20
CA PRO A 141 14.05 -6.69 -5.34
C PRO A 141 13.47 -6.31 -3.98
N THR A 142 13.37 -5.02 -3.71
CA THR A 142 12.72 -4.52 -2.48
C THR A 142 11.20 -4.53 -2.69
N PRO A 143 10.40 -5.15 -1.82
CA PRO A 143 8.95 -5.07 -1.93
C PRO A 143 8.50 -3.60 -1.85
N PRO A 144 7.72 -3.09 -2.83
CA PRO A 144 7.40 -1.67 -2.91
C PRO A 144 6.62 -1.16 -1.69
N LEU A 145 5.89 -2.06 -1.02
CA LEU A 145 5.07 -1.75 0.16
C LEU A 145 5.85 -1.85 1.48
N CYS A 146 7.03 -2.45 1.49
CA CYS A 146 7.81 -2.72 2.69
C CYS A 146 9.08 -1.88 2.72
N SER A 147 9.12 -0.86 3.58
CA SER A 147 10.34 -0.09 3.84
C SER A 147 10.76 -0.26 5.30
N GLY A 148 12.00 -0.73 5.50
CA GLY A 148 12.53 -1.02 6.84
C GLY A 148 11.79 -2.14 7.59
N GLY A 149 11.18 -3.10 6.87
CA GLY A 149 10.37 -4.17 7.48
C GLY A 149 8.94 -3.78 7.82
N VAL A 150 8.56 -2.52 7.58
CA VAL A 150 7.23 -1.98 7.84
C VAL A 150 6.43 -1.88 6.54
N VAL A 151 5.27 -2.53 6.53
CA VAL A 151 4.24 -2.40 5.51
C VAL A 151 3.32 -1.25 5.84
N ARG A 152 3.10 -0.36 4.86
CA ARG A 152 2.15 0.75 5.01
C ARG A 152 0.97 0.56 4.07
N HIS A 153 -0.23 0.69 4.62
CA HIS A 153 -1.45 0.58 3.83
C HIS A 153 -2.49 1.54 4.36
N ALA A 154 -3.36 2.04 3.49
CA ALA A 154 -4.50 2.83 3.90
C ALA A 154 -5.79 2.25 3.30
N ILE A 155 -6.90 2.54 3.96
CA ILE A 155 -8.23 2.37 3.40
C ILE A 155 -8.97 3.70 3.47
N THR A 156 -9.83 3.96 2.48
CA THR A 156 -10.70 5.13 2.45
C THR A 156 -12.15 4.72 2.23
N PHE A 157 -13.07 5.39 2.91
CA PHE A 157 -14.50 5.22 2.73
C PHE A 157 -15.21 6.55 2.99
N THR A 158 -16.43 6.68 2.48
CA THR A 158 -17.25 7.87 2.69
C THR A 158 -18.39 7.58 3.65
N VAL A 159 -18.74 8.59 4.43
CA VAL A 159 -19.91 8.60 5.30
C VAL A 159 -20.97 9.54 4.75
N LYS A 160 -22.22 9.33 5.16
CA LYS A 160 -23.35 10.16 4.74
C LYS A 160 -23.07 11.61 5.15
N PRO A 161 -23.27 12.60 4.26
CA PRO A 161 -23.10 13.99 4.62
C PRO A 161 -23.94 14.35 5.87
N GLY A 162 -23.34 15.05 6.82
CA GLY A 162 -23.95 15.39 8.11
C GLY A 162 -23.75 14.35 9.22
N SER A 163 -23.07 13.23 8.95
CA SER A 163 -22.70 12.22 9.96
C SER A 163 -21.23 12.27 10.38
N GLU A 164 -20.50 13.30 9.98
CA GLU A 164 -19.05 13.41 10.18
C GLU A 164 -18.67 13.43 11.66
N GLU A 165 -19.33 14.27 12.45
CA GLU A 165 -19.08 14.41 13.89
C GLU A 165 -19.38 13.13 14.70
N PRO A 166 -20.57 12.49 14.58
CA PRO A 166 -20.83 11.25 15.31
C PRO A 166 -19.90 10.11 14.88
N VAL A 167 -19.53 10.02 13.60
CA VAL A 167 -18.56 9.02 13.12
C VAL A 167 -17.16 9.29 13.67
N ALA A 168 -16.70 10.55 13.65
CA ALA A 168 -15.39 10.91 14.21
C ALA A 168 -15.30 10.50 15.68
N LYS A 169 -16.36 10.74 16.46
CA LYS A 169 -16.43 10.31 17.86
C LYS A 169 -16.35 8.79 18.03
N LEU A 170 -17.13 8.03 17.27
CA LEU A 170 -17.08 6.55 17.31
C LEU A 170 -15.67 6.03 17.00
N LEU A 171 -15.01 6.61 16.00
CA LEU A 171 -13.67 6.22 15.56
C LEU A 171 -12.56 6.67 16.53
N ALA A 172 -12.76 7.76 17.27
CA ALA A 172 -11.82 8.26 18.27
C ALA A 172 -11.89 7.49 19.60
N ASP A 173 -13.10 7.11 20.03
CA ASP A 173 -13.35 6.66 21.41
C ASP A 173 -13.17 5.14 21.63
N TYR A 174 -13.00 4.33 20.58
CA TYR A 174 -12.87 2.88 20.76
C TYR A 174 -11.50 2.46 21.31
N SER A 175 -11.49 1.41 22.14
CA SER A 175 -10.27 0.83 22.71
C SER A 175 -9.31 0.37 21.64
N ALA A 176 -8.01 0.67 21.81
CA ALA A 176 -6.99 0.22 20.88
C ALA A 176 -6.94 -1.33 20.84
N PRO A 177 -6.91 -1.95 19.65
CA PRO A 177 -6.81 -3.39 19.54
C PRO A 177 -5.46 -3.88 20.05
N GLN A 178 -5.38 -5.15 20.44
CA GLN A 178 -4.12 -5.82 20.71
C GLN A 178 -3.22 -5.75 19.48
N ALA A 179 -2.03 -5.17 19.66
CA ALA A 179 -1.10 -4.90 18.58
C ALA A 179 -0.25 -6.11 18.16
N GLN A 180 0.04 -7.02 19.09
CA GLN A 180 0.82 -8.24 18.80
C GLN A 180 -0.10 -9.28 18.16
N VAL A 181 0.22 -9.69 16.93
CA VAL A 181 -0.57 -10.66 16.16
C VAL A 181 -0.01 -12.08 16.34
N ASP A 182 1.29 -12.23 16.10
CA ASP A 182 2.07 -13.47 16.22
C ASP A 182 3.55 -13.12 16.42
N ASP A 183 4.45 -14.09 16.58
CA ASP A 183 5.89 -13.84 16.85
C ASP A 183 6.61 -12.94 15.83
N THR A 184 6.05 -12.78 14.63
CA THR A 184 6.66 -12.08 13.48
C THR A 184 5.84 -10.89 12.97
N THR A 185 4.63 -10.69 13.49
CA THR A 185 3.68 -9.70 12.99
C THR A 185 3.14 -8.83 14.11
N ARG A 186 3.22 -7.51 13.91
CA ARG A 186 2.78 -6.50 14.88
C ARG A 186 2.18 -5.29 14.17
N LEU A 187 1.02 -4.83 14.65
CA LEU A 187 0.49 -3.52 14.32
C LEU A 187 1.33 -2.46 15.04
N LEU A 188 1.93 -1.51 14.33
CA LEU A 188 2.78 -0.47 14.90
C LEU A 188 2.03 0.84 15.12
N ARG A 189 1.18 1.22 14.18
CA ARG A 189 0.44 2.49 14.23
C ARG A 189 -0.87 2.40 13.45
N THR A 190 -1.91 3.05 13.97
CA THR A 190 -3.19 3.25 13.27
C THR A 190 -3.58 4.72 13.39
N SER A 191 -3.65 5.40 12.26
CA SER A 191 -3.99 6.82 12.18
C SER A 191 -5.27 6.99 11.33
N LEU A 192 -6.24 7.75 11.84
CA LEU A 192 -7.47 8.07 11.12
C LEU A 192 -7.60 9.57 10.93
N PHE A 193 -8.01 9.96 9.72
CA PHE A 193 -8.20 11.35 9.33
C PHE A 193 -9.52 11.52 8.57
N MET A 194 -10.10 12.72 8.63
CA MET A 194 -11.31 13.08 7.90
C MET A 194 -11.13 14.35 7.07
N HIS A 195 -11.65 14.34 5.85
CA HIS A 195 -11.77 15.52 4.98
C HIS A 195 -13.19 15.55 4.41
N GLY A 196 -14.00 16.50 4.89
CA GLY A 196 -15.45 16.44 4.68
C GLY A 196 -16.00 15.10 5.19
N ASN A 197 -16.78 14.42 4.35
CA ASN A 197 -17.34 13.11 4.65
C ASN A 197 -16.43 11.92 4.29
N ARG A 198 -15.19 12.17 3.85
CA ARG A 198 -14.23 11.11 3.53
C ARG A 198 -13.37 10.78 4.73
N VAL A 199 -13.36 9.51 5.11
CA VAL A 199 -12.49 8.94 6.13
C VAL A 199 -11.30 8.26 5.45
N VAL A 200 -10.10 8.45 5.99
CA VAL A 200 -8.89 7.70 5.64
C VAL A 200 -8.31 7.08 6.89
N ARG A 201 -8.11 5.75 6.87
CA ARG A 201 -7.45 4.98 7.93
C ARG A 201 -6.14 4.45 7.38
N ALA A 202 -5.02 4.94 7.88
CA ALA A 202 -3.68 4.46 7.58
C ALA A 202 -3.19 3.52 8.68
N VAL A 203 -2.59 2.40 8.30
CA VAL A 203 -2.00 1.40 9.20
C VAL A 203 -0.54 1.15 8.83
N GLU A 204 0.27 0.96 9.86
CA GLU A 204 1.67 0.55 9.76
C GLU A 204 1.84 -0.79 10.46
N VAL A 205 2.35 -1.79 9.75
CA VAL A 205 2.47 -3.18 10.22
C VAL A 205 3.89 -3.65 10.01
N GLU A 206 4.51 -4.17 11.06
CA GLU A 206 5.70 -5.00 10.94
C GLU A 206 5.27 -6.43 10.62
N GLY A 207 5.86 -7.05 9.60
CA GLY A 207 5.53 -8.41 9.18
C GLY A 207 4.38 -8.48 8.17
N ASP A 208 3.45 -9.43 8.35
CA ASP A 208 2.40 -9.72 7.37
C ASP A 208 1.14 -8.84 7.57
N LEU A 209 0.91 -7.92 6.61
CA LEU A 209 -0.26 -7.04 6.61
C LEU A 209 -1.59 -7.81 6.65
N GLY A 210 -1.70 -8.93 5.94
CA GLY A 210 -2.94 -9.70 5.86
C GLY A 210 -3.29 -10.41 7.17
N ASN A 211 -2.29 -10.95 7.88
CA ASN A 211 -2.42 -11.48 9.23
C ASN A 211 -2.85 -10.36 10.19
N ALA A 212 -2.17 -9.21 10.14
CA ALA A 212 -2.48 -8.09 11.03
C ALA A 212 -3.91 -7.57 10.84
N LEU A 213 -4.35 -7.35 9.60
CA LEU A 213 -5.71 -6.89 9.32
C LEU A 213 -6.78 -7.91 9.76
N ARG A 214 -6.56 -9.22 9.53
CA ARG A 214 -7.48 -10.27 10.01
C ARG A 214 -7.53 -10.33 11.53
N HIS A 215 -6.38 -10.23 12.19
CA HIS A 215 -6.29 -10.21 13.64
C HIS A 215 -7.08 -9.03 14.21
N VAL A 216 -6.80 -7.81 13.75
CA VAL A 216 -7.50 -6.59 14.18
C VAL A 216 -9.01 -6.69 13.93
N ALA A 217 -9.44 -7.16 12.75
CA ALA A 217 -10.85 -7.30 12.41
C ALA A 217 -11.59 -8.37 13.24
N SER A 218 -10.87 -9.31 13.85
CA SER A 218 -11.46 -10.33 14.72
C SER A 218 -11.76 -9.83 16.13
N GLN A 219 -11.18 -8.70 16.55
CA GLN A 219 -11.25 -8.23 17.93
C GLN A 219 -12.61 -7.59 18.26
N PRO A 220 -13.21 -7.87 19.44
CA PRO A 220 -14.55 -7.41 19.79
C PRO A 220 -14.74 -5.88 19.72
N GLU A 221 -13.77 -5.12 20.20
CA GLU A 221 -13.77 -3.65 20.20
C GLU A 221 -13.79 -3.07 18.79
N VAL A 222 -13.05 -3.69 17.86
CA VAL A 222 -13.04 -3.32 16.45
C VAL A 222 -14.37 -3.67 15.80
N ARG A 223 -14.91 -4.87 16.05
CA ARG A 223 -16.21 -5.27 15.52
C ARG A 223 -17.33 -4.36 16.00
N ALA A 224 -17.31 -3.95 17.27
CA ALA A 224 -18.31 -3.05 17.84
C ALA A 224 -18.28 -1.67 17.17
N VAL A 225 -17.10 -1.07 16.98
CA VAL A 225 -17.00 0.24 16.30
C VAL A 225 -17.38 0.13 14.83
N GLU A 226 -16.96 -0.92 14.13
CA GLU A 226 -17.33 -1.14 12.72
C GLU A 226 -18.85 -1.31 12.54
N GLN A 227 -19.51 -2.06 13.43
CA GLN A 227 -20.97 -2.18 13.43
C GLN A 227 -21.66 -0.86 13.74
N ALA A 228 -21.12 -0.06 14.66
CA ALA A 228 -21.70 1.23 15.03
C ALA A 228 -21.61 2.28 13.91
N ILE A 229 -20.59 2.21 13.04
CA ILE A 229 -20.45 3.14 11.91
C ILE A 229 -21.30 2.75 10.69
N ASN A 230 -21.71 1.48 10.56
CA ASN A 230 -22.47 0.99 9.39
C ASN A 230 -23.68 1.85 8.98
N PRO A 231 -24.54 2.35 9.90
CA PRO A 231 -25.68 3.19 9.53
C PRO A 231 -25.30 4.52 8.86
N TYR A 232 -24.07 4.99 9.09
CA TYR A 232 -23.54 6.25 8.60
C TYR A 232 -22.75 6.11 7.30
N LEU A 233 -22.48 4.89 6.81
CA LEU A 233 -21.74 4.72 5.55
C LEU A 233 -22.63 5.08 4.36
N GLU A 234 -22.05 5.72 3.34
CA GLU A 234 -22.77 5.91 2.06
C GLU A 234 -22.97 4.57 1.34
N GLU A 235 -21.97 3.71 1.41
CA GLU A 235 -22.02 2.36 0.88
C GLU A 235 -22.21 1.35 2.02
N GLU A 236 -23.32 0.62 1.98
CA GLU A 236 -23.57 -0.47 2.91
C GLU A 236 -22.50 -1.56 2.76
N ARG A 237 -22.01 -2.06 3.89
CA ARG A 237 -21.08 -3.19 3.95
C ARG A 237 -21.43 -4.09 5.12
N ASP A 238 -21.13 -5.37 4.96
CA ASP A 238 -21.16 -6.36 6.02
C ASP A 238 -19.78 -6.97 6.14
N LEU A 239 -19.06 -6.65 7.21
CA LEU A 239 -17.72 -7.19 7.46
C LEU A 239 -17.75 -8.61 8.05
N THR A 240 -18.93 -9.14 8.38
CA THR A 240 -19.12 -10.53 8.83
C THR A 240 -19.33 -11.49 7.66
N ASP A 241 -19.77 -10.97 6.52
CA ASP A 241 -19.80 -11.69 5.26
C ASP A 241 -18.47 -11.54 4.50
N SER A 242 -17.83 -12.67 4.20
CA SER A 242 -16.52 -12.71 3.56
C SER A 242 -16.52 -12.04 2.18
N ALA A 243 -17.61 -12.16 1.42
CA ALA A 243 -17.71 -11.60 0.07
C ALA A 243 -17.88 -10.07 0.11
N SER A 244 -18.76 -9.58 0.96
CA SER A 244 -19.00 -8.15 1.22
C SER A 244 -17.76 -7.47 1.81
N ALA A 245 -17.09 -8.11 2.78
CA ALA A 245 -15.81 -7.64 3.32
C ALA A 245 -14.74 -7.52 2.23
N ARG A 246 -14.56 -8.56 1.41
CA ARG A 246 -13.59 -8.54 0.29
C ARG A 246 -13.93 -7.44 -0.70
N ALA A 247 -15.21 -7.26 -1.05
CA ALA A 247 -15.65 -6.22 -1.96
C ALA A 247 -15.40 -4.82 -1.40
N PHE A 248 -15.63 -4.61 -0.10
CA PHE A 248 -15.32 -3.36 0.58
C PHE A 248 -13.82 -3.08 0.56
N PHE A 249 -12.98 -3.99 1.04
CA PHE A 249 -11.53 -3.77 1.04
C PHE A 249 -10.98 -3.57 -0.36
N ALA A 250 -11.48 -4.30 -1.35
CA ALA A 250 -11.11 -4.12 -2.74
C ALA A 250 -11.48 -2.75 -3.32
N ARG A 251 -12.50 -2.05 -2.81
CA ARG A 251 -12.86 -0.68 -3.22
C ARG A 251 -12.23 0.41 -2.35
N ALA A 252 -12.06 0.10 -1.06
CA ALA A 252 -11.56 1.01 -0.06
C ALA A 252 -10.02 1.05 -0.02
N ALA A 253 -9.34 0.02 -0.51
CA ALA A 253 -7.88 -0.06 -0.52
C ALA A 253 -7.26 1.18 -1.17
N LEU A 254 -6.28 1.73 -0.47
CA LEU A 254 -5.47 2.86 -0.88
C LEU A 254 -4.01 2.49 -0.60
N PRO A 255 -3.37 1.71 -1.50
CA PRO A 255 -2.01 1.21 -1.29
C PRO A 255 -0.99 2.36 -1.21
N ALA A 256 0.08 2.14 -0.44
CA ALA A 256 1.21 3.05 -0.43
C ALA A 256 2.01 2.89 -1.72
N ILE A 257 2.33 4.00 -2.39
CA ILE A 257 3.16 4.03 -3.60
C ILE A 257 4.60 4.43 -3.29
N GLY A 258 4.81 5.10 -2.16
CA GLY A 258 6.13 5.48 -1.70
C GLY A 258 6.14 5.86 -0.22
N HIS A 259 7.27 5.62 0.41
CA HIS A 259 7.57 6.12 1.75
C HIS A 259 9.01 6.62 1.77
N GLU A 260 9.17 7.89 2.15
CA GLU A 260 10.46 8.52 2.33
C GLU A 260 10.61 8.86 3.82
N SER A 261 11.79 8.62 4.38
CA SER A 261 12.11 8.98 5.77
C SER A 261 13.58 9.33 5.90
N ALA A 262 13.91 10.19 6.86
CA ALA A 262 15.30 10.46 7.19
C ALA A 262 16.00 9.16 7.62
N GLN A 263 17.16 8.85 7.01
CA GLN A 263 17.86 7.56 7.13
C GLN A 263 18.01 7.08 8.59
N ALA A 264 17.74 5.78 8.79
CA ALA A 264 18.03 5.02 10.01
C ALA A 264 19.55 4.93 10.23
N GLY A 265 20.13 5.99 10.77
CA GLY A 265 21.57 6.14 11.00
C GLY A 265 21.87 7.40 11.83
N THR A 266 21.02 8.41 11.72
CA THR A 266 20.76 9.33 12.81
C THR A 266 19.68 8.70 13.66
N PRO A 267 19.92 8.36 14.95
CA PRO A 267 18.81 8.08 15.83
C PRO A 267 17.92 9.31 15.77
N ALA A 268 16.68 9.18 15.27
CA ALA A 268 15.62 10.06 15.70
C ALA A 268 15.71 10.00 17.23
N ALA A 269 16.25 11.07 17.83
CA ALA A 269 16.68 11.04 19.21
C ALA A 269 15.50 10.48 20.00
N ALA A 270 15.71 9.39 20.73
CA ALA A 270 14.66 8.74 21.49
C ALA A 270 13.95 9.82 22.34
N GLY A 271 12.77 10.28 21.90
CA GLY A 271 12.11 11.45 22.48
C GLY A 271 11.71 12.59 21.53
N GLU A 272 12.06 12.57 20.26
CA GLU A 272 11.59 13.59 19.30
C GLU A 272 10.08 13.47 19.08
N LYS A 273 9.32 14.54 19.40
CA LYS A 273 7.88 14.60 19.19
C LYS A 273 7.59 14.90 17.72
N LEU A 274 7.01 13.92 17.04
CA LEU A 274 6.55 14.05 15.67
C LEU A 274 5.04 14.26 15.67
N ALA A 275 4.60 15.35 15.05
CA ALA A 275 3.19 15.63 14.79
C ALA A 275 2.81 15.07 13.42
N ARG A 276 1.83 14.15 13.40
CA ARG A 276 1.36 13.52 12.18
C ARG A 276 0.22 14.30 11.56
N HIS A 277 0.36 14.59 10.26
CA HIS A 277 -0.64 15.29 9.47
C HIS A 277 -0.97 14.48 8.22
N ALA A 278 -2.16 14.69 7.67
CA ALA A 278 -2.57 14.10 6.41
C ALA A 278 -3.15 15.16 5.48
N PHE A 279 -2.91 14.99 4.18
CA PHE A 279 -3.40 15.85 3.12
C PHE A 279 -4.13 15.01 2.07
N PHE A 280 -5.32 15.45 1.69
CA PHE A 280 -6.09 14.91 0.57
C PHE A 280 -5.87 15.78 -0.66
N TYR A 281 -5.57 15.17 -1.80
CA TYR A 281 -5.30 15.89 -3.05
C TYR A 281 -6.47 15.68 -4.02
N PRO A 282 -7.22 16.74 -4.36
CA PRO A 282 -8.29 16.64 -5.35
C PRO A 282 -7.67 16.61 -6.75
N VAL A 283 -7.23 15.45 -7.20
CA VAL A 283 -6.52 15.29 -8.47
C VAL A 283 -7.48 15.40 -9.66
N ARG A 284 -7.05 16.05 -10.74
CA ARG A 284 -7.80 16.05 -12.00
C ARG A 284 -7.84 14.63 -12.60
N PRO A 285 -8.92 14.25 -13.30
CA PRO A 285 -9.07 12.90 -13.84
C PRO A 285 -7.86 12.43 -14.69
N GLY A 286 -7.36 11.22 -14.41
CA GLY A 286 -6.23 10.58 -15.08
C GLY A 286 -4.86 11.18 -14.75
N ARG A 287 -4.73 11.96 -13.68
CA ARG A 287 -3.48 12.64 -13.29
C ARG A 287 -2.90 12.15 -11.98
N GLY A 288 -3.51 11.15 -11.32
CA GLY A 288 -3.06 10.58 -10.05
C GLY A 288 -1.58 10.20 -10.02
N GLY A 289 -1.11 9.44 -11.01
CA GLY A 289 0.29 9.02 -11.08
C GLY A 289 1.29 10.18 -11.24
N ASP A 290 0.87 11.25 -11.92
CA ASP A 290 1.71 12.45 -12.11
C ASP A 290 1.85 13.24 -10.79
N VAL A 291 0.75 13.37 -10.05
CA VAL A 291 0.71 14.00 -8.71
C VAL A 291 1.60 13.22 -7.75
N VAL A 292 1.49 11.89 -7.71
CA VAL A 292 2.30 11.04 -6.82
C VAL A 292 3.78 11.16 -7.14
N ARG A 293 4.17 11.14 -8.41
CA ARG A 293 5.57 11.29 -8.82
C ARG A 293 6.15 12.63 -8.35
N LEU A 294 5.43 13.73 -8.53
CA LEU A 294 5.87 15.05 -8.07
C LEU A 294 5.95 15.15 -6.54
N LEU A 295 4.95 14.61 -5.82
CA LEU A 295 4.96 14.57 -4.36
C LEU A 295 6.18 13.83 -3.83
N ARG A 296 6.51 12.67 -4.42
CA ARG A 296 7.68 11.90 -4.01
C ARG A 296 9.00 12.63 -4.24
N THR A 297 9.14 13.37 -5.35
CA THR A 297 10.33 14.22 -5.58
C THR A 297 10.43 15.32 -4.53
N LEU A 298 9.33 16.02 -4.26
CA LEU A 298 9.26 17.07 -3.24
C LEU A 298 9.58 16.52 -1.84
N ASP A 299 9.06 15.34 -1.52
CA ASP A 299 9.31 14.65 -0.25
C ASP A 299 10.78 14.27 -0.07
N ALA A 300 11.41 13.71 -1.11
CA ALA A 300 12.81 13.35 -1.08
C ALA A 300 13.72 14.58 -0.92
N GLU A 301 13.43 15.67 -1.64
CA GLU A 301 14.16 16.94 -1.51
C GLU A 301 13.99 17.54 -0.11
N ALA A 302 12.76 17.55 0.41
CA ALA A 302 12.45 18.05 1.74
C ALA A 302 13.10 17.22 2.85
N ILE A 303 13.12 15.89 2.76
CA ILE A 303 13.72 15.01 3.77
C ILE A 303 15.25 15.05 3.72
N ALA A 304 15.84 15.31 2.55
CA ALA A 304 17.29 15.48 2.39
C ALA A 304 17.82 16.78 3.02
N ASP A 305 16.97 17.81 3.19
CA ASP A 305 17.33 19.05 3.87
C ASP A 305 17.17 18.93 5.41
N PRO A 306 18.26 18.92 6.20
CA PRO A 306 18.19 18.80 7.65
C PRO A 306 17.47 19.96 8.34
N ALA A 307 17.35 21.13 7.68
CA ALA A 307 16.62 22.28 8.21
C ALA A 307 15.11 22.17 7.98
N HIS A 308 14.67 21.27 7.10
CA HIS A 308 13.27 21.08 6.79
C HIS A 308 12.57 20.26 7.91
N PRO A 309 11.35 20.64 8.33
CA PRO A 309 10.68 19.99 9.45
C PRO A 309 10.11 18.60 9.12
N LEU A 310 10.05 18.22 7.83
CA LEU A 310 9.55 16.92 7.40
C LEU A 310 10.52 15.81 7.83
N ALA A 311 10.04 14.86 8.64
CA ALA A 311 10.81 13.71 9.09
C ALA A 311 10.53 12.47 8.23
N ALA A 312 9.27 12.28 7.86
CA ALA A 312 8.85 11.19 6.99
C ALA A 312 7.58 11.56 6.21
N ALA A 313 7.40 10.94 5.05
CA ALA A 313 6.22 11.06 4.22
C ALA A 313 5.83 9.71 3.63
N THR A 314 4.53 9.43 3.55
CA THR A 314 3.96 8.29 2.84
C THR A 314 2.88 8.79 1.91
N VAL A 315 2.97 8.41 0.64
CA VAL A 315 1.97 8.74 -0.38
C VAL A 315 1.17 7.48 -0.70
N PHE A 316 -0.14 7.57 -0.54
CA PHE A 316 -1.11 6.53 -0.87
C PHE A 316 -1.92 6.95 -2.10
N GLN A 317 -2.15 6.01 -3.01
CA GLN A 317 -2.85 6.27 -4.26
C GLN A 317 -3.77 5.12 -4.63
N ARG A 318 -4.92 5.49 -5.20
CA ARG A 318 -5.69 4.64 -6.09
C ARG A 318 -6.35 5.52 -7.15
N GLU A 319 -6.10 5.23 -8.41
CA GLU A 319 -6.56 6.06 -9.53
C GLU A 319 -6.18 7.53 -9.26
N ASP A 320 -7.16 8.44 -9.19
CA ASP A 320 -6.98 9.87 -8.87
C ASP A 320 -7.21 10.22 -7.39
N THR A 321 -7.49 9.22 -6.54
CA THR A 321 -7.52 9.42 -5.08
C THR A 321 -6.09 9.40 -4.55
N VAL A 322 -5.58 10.56 -4.15
CA VAL A 322 -4.22 10.70 -3.58
C VAL A 322 -4.31 11.25 -2.16
N VAL A 323 -3.67 10.55 -1.23
CA VAL A 323 -3.53 10.97 0.16
C VAL A 323 -2.06 10.92 0.55
N ARG A 324 -1.55 11.98 1.19
CA ARG A 324 -0.20 12.02 1.73
C ARG A 324 -0.27 12.14 3.25
N VAL A 325 0.39 11.24 3.96
CA VAL A 325 0.55 11.29 5.42
C VAL A 325 2.00 11.68 5.71
N VAL A 326 2.21 12.68 6.55
CA VAL A 326 3.53 13.19 6.90
C VAL A 326 3.73 13.20 8.40
N ASP A 327 4.94 12.87 8.83
CA ASP A 327 5.41 13.09 10.20
C ASP A 327 6.34 14.32 10.19
N VAL A 328 5.98 15.32 11.00
CA VAL A 328 6.65 16.62 11.05
C VAL A 328 7.25 16.79 12.44
N ARG A 329 8.51 17.22 12.52
CA ARG A 329 9.15 17.59 13.78
C ARG A 329 8.42 18.79 14.37
N GLU A 330 8.00 18.71 15.62
CA GLU A 330 7.44 19.88 16.32
C GLU A 330 8.46 21.03 16.25
N ARG A 331 8.08 22.13 15.58
CA ARG A 331 8.91 23.34 15.56
C ARG A 331 8.84 24.00 16.95
N PRO A 332 9.95 24.57 17.46
CA PRO A 332 9.88 25.51 18.57
C PRO A 332 8.94 26.68 18.19
N ASP A 333 8.08 27.10 19.11
CA ASP A 333 7.14 28.21 18.89
C ASP A 333 7.84 29.45 18.31
N GLY A 334 7.28 30.01 17.23
CA GLY A 334 7.66 31.34 16.70
C GLY A 334 8.53 31.37 15.43
N MET A 335 8.84 30.24 14.79
CA MET A 335 9.59 30.24 13.53
C MET A 335 8.64 30.34 12.31
N PRO A 336 8.83 31.32 11.39
CA PRO A 336 7.92 31.52 10.26
C PRO A 336 7.80 30.27 9.38
N ALA A 337 6.59 30.03 8.83
CA ALA A 337 6.38 29.02 7.79
C ALA A 337 7.36 29.28 6.64
N ALA A 338 7.95 28.21 6.09
CA ALA A 338 8.82 28.38 4.94
C ALA A 338 7.97 28.98 3.80
N PRO A 339 8.48 29.97 3.05
CA PRO A 339 7.72 30.58 1.97
C PRO A 339 7.35 29.49 0.96
N VAL A 340 6.05 29.43 0.65
CA VAL A 340 5.52 28.52 -0.36
C VAL A 340 6.16 28.86 -1.70
N GLN A 341 7.04 28.00 -2.21
CA GLN A 341 7.58 28.16 -3.56
C GLN A 341 6.42 28.06 -4.56
N GLN A 342 6.21 29.14 -5.31
CA GLN A 342 5.18 29.22 -6.35
C GLN A 342 5.71 28.72 -7.70
N ASP A 343 7.00 28.87 -7.94
CA ASP A 343 7.70 28.38 -9.13
C ASP A 343 8.35 27.00 -8.87
N GLY A 344 8.41 26.14 -9.89
CA GLY A 344 9.03 24.81 -9.83
C GLY A 344 8.04 23.65 -9.64
N PRO A 345 8.48 22.48 -9.14
CA PRO A 345 7.67 21.27 -9.08
C PRO A 345 6.36 21.43 -8.30
N ALA A 346 6.34 22.28 -7.27
CA ALA A 346 5.14 22.62 -6.50
C ALA A 346 4.11 23.45 -7.30
N GLY A 347 4.55 24.27 -8.25
CA GLY A 347 3.67 24.98 -9.19
C GLY A 347 2.99 24.02 -10.16
N VAL A 348 3.79 23.13 -10.77
CA VAL A 348 3.29 22.07 -11.67
C VAL A 348 2.29 21.17 -10.95
N LEU A 349 2.56 20.81 -9.69
CA LEU A 349 1.65 20.00 -8.89
C LEU A 349 0.27 20.65 -8.76
N ARG A 350 0.19 21.96 -8.52
CA ARG A 350 -1.10 22.69 -8.40
C ARG A 350 -1.91 22.68 -9.69
N GLU A 351 -1.26 22.69 -10.85
CA GLU A 351 -1.95 22.61 -12.15
C GLU A 351 -2.64 21.26 -12.36
N LEU A 352 -2.16 20.21 -11.70
CA LEU A 352 -2.74 18.87 -11.75
C LEU A 352 -3.93 18.69 -10.79
N LEU A 353 -4.17 19.66 -9.89
CA LEU A 353 -5.25 19.62 -8.91
C LEU A 353 -6.48 20.37 -9.43
N VAL A 354 -7.65 19.99 -8.91
CA VAL A 354 -8.88 20.76 -9.06
C VAL A 354 -8.73 22.06 -8.26
N PRO A 355 -9.06 23.23 -8.83
CA PRO A 355 -8.97 24.49 -8.12
C PRO A 355 -9.84 24.50 -6.85
N GLY A 356 -9.26 24.94 -5.74
CA GLY A 356 -9.91 25.13 -4.45
C GLY A 356 -9.00 25.98 -3.55
N GLU A 357 -9.53 26.53 -2.46
CA GLU A 357 -8.68 27.21 -1.47
C GLU A 357 -7.95 26.18 -0.61
N PRO A 358 -6.62 26.03 -0.75
CA PRO A 358 -5.86 25.15 0.12
C PRO A 358 -5.62 25.89 1.44
N ALA A 359 -6.23 25.40 2.52
CA ALA A 359 -5.95 25.88 3.87
C ALA A 359 -4.66 25.21 4.40
N ASP A 360 -3.50 25.58 3.87
CA ASP A 360 -2.21 25.05 4.36
C ASP A 360 -1.27 26.19 4.77
N PRO A 361 -1.41 26.72 6.01
CA PRO A 361 -0.57 27.81 6.49
C PRO A 361 0.91 27.42 6.66
N ALA A 362 1.24 26.12 6.64
CA ALA A 362 2.60 25.62 6.81
C ALA A 362 3.36 25.37 5.49
N GLY A 363 2.65 25.36 4.35
CA GLY A 363 3.22 25.10 3.03
C GLY A 363 3.63 23.64 2.77
N LEU A 364 3.30 22.73 3.69
CA LEU A 364 3.68 21.31 3.66
C LEU A 364 2.82 20.47 2.71
N GLY A 365 1.59 20.89 2.45
CA GLY A 365 0.59 20.21 1.65
C GLY A 365 0.76 20.42 0.15
N HIS A 366 1.56 21.39 -0.30
CA HIS A 366 1.78 21.70 -1.73
C HIS A 366 0.48 21.82 -2.56
N GLY A 367 -0.58 22.41 -1.99
CA GLY A 367 -1.90 22.54 -2.63
C GLY A 367 -2.89 21.42 -2.27
N GLY A 368 -2.47 20.40 -1.52
CA GLY A 368 -3.37 19.44 -0.89
C GLY A 368 -4.20 20.06 0.22
N HIS A 369 -5.38 19.51 0.46
CA HIS A 369 -6.28 19.94 1.51
C HIS A 369 -5.94 19.23 2.82
N PRO A 370 -5.78 19.95 3.95
CA PRO A 370 -5.54 19.29 5.23
C PRO A 370 -6.72 18.39 5.61
N MET A 371 -6.40 17.25 6.21
CA MET A 371 -7.37 16.36 6.83
C MET A 371 -7.34 16.55 8.35
N THR A 372 -8.51 16.53 8.97
CA THR A 372 -8.65 16.61 10.43
C THR A 372 -8.26 15.27 11.06
N PRO A 373 -7.32 15.22 12.02
CA PRO A 373 -6.99 13.99 12.73
C PRO A 373 -8.15 13.56 13.64
N VAL A 374 -8.53 12.29 13.56
CA VAL A 374 -9.56 11.68 14.42
C VAL A 374 -8.92 10.90 15.56
N THR A 375 -7.94 10.07 15.24
CA THR A 375 -7.14 9.35 16.23
C THR A 375 -5.80 8.95 15.62
N ASP A 376 -4.77 8.88 16.44
CA ASP A 376 -3.46 8.40 16.05
C ASP A 376 -2.88 7.57 17.20
N ARG A 377 -2.89 6.25 17.03
CA ARG A 377 -2.51 5.29 18.08
C ARG A 377 -1.24 4.59 17.65
N SER A 378 -0.21 4.64 18.49
CA SER A 378 1.04 3.90 18.29
C SER A 378 1.19 2.84 19.37
N SER A 379 1.67 1.67 18.96
CA SER A 379 2.02 0.54 19.80
C SER A 379 3.54 0.43 19.80
N ARG A 380 4.17 1.03 20.82
CA ARG A 380 5.59 0.81 21.08
C ARG A 380 5.83 -0.56 21.69
#